data_AF-A0A7S4VB63-F1
#
_entry.id   AF-A0A7S4VB63-F1
#
_cell.length_a   1.000
_cell.length_b   1.000
_cell.length_c   1.000
_cell.angle_alpha   90.00
_cell.angle_beta   90.00
_cell.angle_gamma   90.00
#
_symmetry.space_group_name_H-M   'P 1'
#
loop_
_entity.id
_entity.type
_entity.pdbx_description
1 polymer ?
#
loop_
_entity_poly.entity_id
_entity_poly.type
_entity_poly.pdbx_seq_one_letter_code
_entity_poly.pdbx_strand_id
1 'polypeptide(L)'
;MKAIIASALLASAVAQESPPLRNRYRRDPMSPTSEYCTLHKAALLQIPGEHLREDFVYECVESNGVGGALVMNSEQKTSLGDMIGNGALELGVDQIDIRGAKRSGNKIMLPNGKINTRKGRGGGSGRRLANVTGKKPILAVKVIDVNGLARSESLGEISYNIFGGGDDLVNLKSQLFDCSFAALEVTTDYSAFASDAQMLKINEHVTDTAPGVMEATIAIDITQNDRYTIHNAVTAEVNRLLGFSLPGPFEQVMYVIEKCYVGCGWAAYAYINSWMSVYQSNYYYQPGVQVHELGHNFNLAHSGGLDGNTYTDHTCMMGNPLYSDEVGKMCYNEEWMVTLILIILA
;
A
#
# COMPACT_ATOMS: atom_id res chain seq x y z
N MET A 1 14.81 -80.63 34.99
CA MET A 1 13.35 -80.46 35.18
C MET A 1 13.00 -79.00 34.93
N LYS A 2 12.05 -78.76 34.00
CA LYS A 2 11.20 -77.56 33.81
C LYS A 2 11.94 -76.21 33.56
N ALA A 3 11.99 -75.67 32.34
CA ALA A 3 10.93 -75.15 31.45
C ALA A 3 10.93 -73.61 31.44
N ILE A 4 11.38 -73.10 30.29
CA ILE A 4 10.99 -71.89 29.52
C ILE A 4 9.78 -71.11 30.10
N ILE A 5 9.90 -69.77 30.15
CA ILE A 5 9.00 -68.78 29.49
C ILE A 5 9.68 -67.41 29.52
N ALA A 6 9.95 -66.90 28.32
CA ALA A 6 10.22 -65.49 28.06
C ALA A 6 8.89 -64.72 28.06
N SER A 7 8.86 -63.52 28.64
CA SER A 7 7.77 -62.57 28.42
C SER A 7 8.37 -61.20 28.15
N ALA A 8 8.22 -60.80 26.89
CA ALA A 8 8.53 -59.47 26.39
C ALA A 8 7.55 -58.47 26.99
N LEU A 9 8.06 -57.42 27.65
CA LEU A 9 7.28 -56.22 27.93
C LEU A 9 7.18 -55.40 26.64
N LEU A 10 6.03 -55.50 25.98
CA LEU A 10 5.56 -54.50 25.02
C LEU A 10 5.06 -53.29 25.80
N ALA A 11 5.78 -52.17 25.72
CA ALA A 11 5.25 -50.86 26.09
C ALA A 11 4.24 -50.43 25.03
N SER A 12 2.95 -50.63 25.29
CA SER A 12 1.88 -50.05 24.50
C SER A 12 1.49 -48.72 25.15
N ALA A 13 1.93 -47.62 24.53
CA ALA A 13 1.45 -46.29 24.85
C ALA A 13 0.00 -46.19 24.36
N VAL A 14 -0.94 -46.08 25.30
CA VAL A 14 -2.33 -45.77 25.00
C VAL A 14 -2.37 -44.32 24.50
N ALA A 15 -2.59 -44.16 23.19
CA ALA A 15 -2.98 -42.90 22.59
C ALA A 15 -4.36 -42.51 23.16
N GLN A 16 -4.41 -41.41 23.91
CA GLN A 16 -5.67 -40.74 24.19
C GLN A 16 -6.12 -40.07 22.88
N GLU A 17 -7.13 -40.65 22.25
CA GLU A 17 -7.85 -40.01 21.15
C GLU A 17 -8.47 -38.70 21.67
N SER A 18 -7.95 -37.59 21.16
CA SER A 18 -8.57 -36.28 21.33
C SER A 18 -9.86 -36.25 20.51
N PRO A 19 -11.01 -35.82 21.07
CA PRO A 19 -12.24 -35.75 20.30
C PRO A 19 -12.09 -34.76 19.14
N PRO A 20 -12.74 -35.00 17.98
CA PRO A 20 -12.59 -34.15 16.82
C PRO A 20 -13.08 -32.74 17.14
N LEU A 21 -12.20 -31.76 16.91
CA LEU A 21 -12.51 -30.33 16.98
C LEU A 21 -13.68 -30.07 16.03
N ARG A 22 -14.87 -29.92 16.60
CA ARG A 22 -16.03 -29.39 15.87
C ARG A 22 -15.66 -28.01 15.37
N ASN A 23 -15.44 -27.93 14.07
CA ASN A 23 -15.20 -26.72 13.32
C ASN A 23 -16.47 -25.83 13.40
N ARG A 24 -16.62 -25.09 14.51
CA ARG A 24 -17.51 -23.94 14.55
C ARG A 24 -16.76 -22.81 13.87
N TYR A 25 -16.99 -22.66 12.57
CA TYR A 25 -16.93 -21.35 11.93
C TYR A 25 -17.84 -20.43 12.75
N ARG A 26 -17.27 -19.76 13.75
CA ARG A 26 -17.83 -18.50 14.23
C ARG A 26 -17.80 -17.61 13.00
N ARG A 27 -18.98 -17.25 12.49
CA ARG A 27 -19.07 -16.01 11.72
C ARG A 27 -18.46 -14.96 12.62
N ASP A 28 -17.34 -14.39 12.22
CA ASP A 28 -16.82 -13.21 12.87
C ASP A 28 -17.97 -12.20 12.97
N PRO A 29 -18.18 -11.57 14.14
CA PRO A 29 -19.09 -10.45 14.21
C PRO A 29 -18.55 -9.41 13.22
N MET A 30 -19.35 -9.08 12.19
CA MET A 30 -19.08 -7.89 11.36
C MET A 30 -18.74 -6.76 12.32
N SER A 31 -17.51 -6.25 12.24
CA SER A 31 -17.09 -5.05 12.93
C SER A 31 -18.19 -3.99 12.79
N PRO A 32 -18.54 -3.24 13.84
CA PRO A 32 -19.53 -2.17 13.73
C PRO A 32 -19.11 -1.26 12.58
N THR A 33 -19.96 -1.19 11.54
CA THR A 33 -19.67 -0.40 10.34
C THR A 33 -19.43 1.03 10.77
N SER A 34 -18.22 1.55 10.50
CA SER A 34 -17.89 2.93 10.83
C SER A 34 -18.90 3.87 10.17
N GLU A 35 -19.38 4.88 10.91
CA GLU A 35 -20.25 5.91 10.34
C GLU A 35 -19.51 6.81 9.34
N TYR A 36 -18.18 6.85 9.46
CA TYR A 36 -17.29 7.69 8.65
C TYR A 36 -16.09 6.88 8.16
N CYS A 37 -15.57 7.23 7.00
CA CYS A 37 -14.31 6.68 6.51
C CYS A 37 -13.44 7.80 5.95
N THR A 38 -12.13 7.60 5.93
CA THR A 38 -11.19 8.54 5.33
C THR A 38 -11.32 8.48 3.82
N LEU A 39 -11.45 9.64 3.18
CA LEU A 39 -11.53 9.76 1.74
C LEU A 39 -10.13 9.68 1.13
N HIS A 40 -9.95 8.74 0.20
CA HIS A 40 -8.76 8.62 -0.62
C HIS A 40 -9.11 8.75 -2.10
N LYS A 41 -8.12 9.17 -2.88
CA LYS A 41 -8.13 9.11 -4.34
C LYS A 41 -6.96 8.21 -4.75
N ALA A 42 -7.25 7.07 -5.35
CA ALA A 42 -6.26 6.21 -5.97
C ALA A 42 -5.88 6.78 -7.33
N ALA A 43 -4.60 7.03 -7.55
CA ALA A 43 -4.02 7.35 -8.85
C ALA A 43 -3.45 6.06 -9.44
N LEU A 44 -3.83 5.73 -10.68
CA LEU A 44 -3.41 4.49 -11.34
C LEU A 44 -2.44 4.82 -12.47
N LEU A 45 -1.20 4.39 -12.35
CA LEU A 45 -0.25 4.56 -13.44
C LEU A 45 -0.56 3.58 -14.57
N GLN A 46 -0.87 4.13 -15.75
CA GLN A 46 -1.29 3.38 -16.93
C GLN A 46 -0.14 2.71 -17.68
N ILE A 47 -0.31 1.43 -18.05
CA ILE A 47 0.65 0.75 -18.93
C ILE A 47 0.56 1.34 -20.35
N PRO A 48 1.69 1.77 -20.95
CA PRO A 48 1.69 2.30 -22.31
C PRO A 48 1.05 1.34 -23.32
N GLY A 49 0.05 1.83 -24.06
CA GLY A 49 -0.66 1.05 -25.08
C GLY A 49 -1.84 0.23 -24.55
N GLU A 50 -2.06 0.14 -23.24
CA GLU A 50 -3.28 -0.40 -22.65
C GLU A 50 -4.24 0.72 -22.28
N HIS A 51 -5.54 0.55 -22.44
CA HIS A 51 -6.53 1.55 -22.02
C HIS A 51 -7.04 1.29 -20.61
N LEU A 52 -6.82 2.25 -19.70
CA LEU A 52 -7.58 2.32 -18.46
C LEU A 52 -8.99 2.84 -18.71
N ARG A 53 -9.94 2.36 -17.91
CA ARG A 53 -11.31 2.89 -17.92
C ARG A 53 -11.42 4.21 -17.15
N GLU A 54 -10.59 4.41 -16.13
CA GLU A 54 -10.54 5.61 -15.29
C GLU A 54 -9.10 5.77 -14.76
N ASP A 55 -8.54 6.99 -14.82
CA ASP A 55 -7.20 7.33 -14.33
C ASP A 55 -7.13 7.40 -12.79
N PHE A 56 -8.29 7.56 -12.15
CA PHE A 56 -8.41 7.62 -10.71
C PHE A 56 -9.74 7.06 -10.20
N VAL A 57 -9.73 6.57 -8.96
CA VAL A 57 -10.95 6.14 -8.27
C VAL A 57 -10.99 6.73 -6.86
N TYR A 58 -12.17 7.15 -6.43
CA TYR A 58 -12.39 7.54 -5.04
C TYR A 58 -12.65 6.31 -4.19
N GLU A 59 -11.94 6.23 -3.07
CA GLU A 59 -12.04 5.15 -2.11
C GLU A 59 -12.28 5.69 -0.72
N CYS A 60 -12.89 4.84 0.09
CA CYS A 60 -13.30 5.13 1.45
C CYS A 60 -12.65 4.07 2.33
N VAL A 61 -11.65 4.48 3.10
CA VAL A 61 -10.82 3.60 3.92
C VAL A 61 -11.23 3.76 5.39
N GLU A 62 -11.59 2.66 6.02
CA GLU A 62 -11.94 2.63 7.44
C GLU A 62 -10.68 2.65 8.32
N SER A 63 -10.85 2.84 9.63
CA SER A 63 -9.72 2.99 10.57
C SER A 63 -8.82 1.75 10.69
N ASN A 64 -9.26 0.60 10.21
CA ASN A 64 -8.48 -0.64 10.17
C ASN A 64 -7.64 -0.79 8.89
N GLY A 65 -7.68 0.21 7.99
CA GLY A 65 -6.98 0.20 6.71
C GLY A 65 -7.72 -0.54 5.59
N VAL A 66 -8.90 -1.13 5.87
CA VAL A 66 -9.73 -1.79 4.87
C VAL A 66 -10.65 -0.76 4.22
N GLY A 67 -10.68 -0.74 2.90
CA GLY A 67 -11.44 0.24 2.13
C GLY A 67 -12.31 -0.33 1.03
N GLY A 68 -13.03 0.56 0.36
CA GLY A 68 -13.80 0.21 -0.81
C GLY A 68 -14.01 1.39 -1.76
N ALA A 69 -14.23 1.06 -3.03
CA ALA A 69 -14.56 2.01 -4.06
C ALA A 69 -15.89 2.72 -3.75
N LEU A 70 -15.86 4.05 -3.76
CA LEU A 70 -17.05 4.87 -3.64
C LEU A 70 -17.83 4.85 -4.94
N VAL A 71 -19.07 4.36 -4.87
CA VAL A 71 -20.02 4.41 -5.98
C VAL A 71 -20.94 5.60 -5.75
N MET A 72 -20.82 6.58 -6.65
CA MET A 72 -21.49 7.87 -6.60
C MET A 72 -22.12 8.18 -7.96
N ASN A 73 -23.19 8.97 -7.96
CA ASN A 73 -23.73 9.52 -9.21
C ASN A 73 -22.84 10.68 -9.74
N SER A 74 -23.09 11.14 -10.96
CA SER A 74 -22.26 12.16 -11.60
C SER A 74 -22.23 13.49 -10.83
N GLU A 75 -23.36 13.93 -10.28
CA GLU A 75 -23.43 15.17 -9.48
C GLU A 75 -22.58 15.08 -8.22
N GLN A 76 -22.61 13.92 -7.54
CA GLN A 76 -21.79 13.63 -6.38
C GLN A 76 -20.29 13.59 -6.73
N LYS A 77 -19.92 12.95 -7.85
CA LYS A 77 -18.53 12.93 -8.34
C LYS A 77 -18.02 14.35 -8.62
N THR A 78 -18.81 15.18 -9.30
CA THR A 78 -18.47 16.58 -9.58
C THR A 78 -18.34 17.38 -8.28
N SER A 79 -19.33 17.29 -7.39
CA SER A 79 -19.30 18.00 -6.11
C SER A 79 -18.10 17.62 -5.26
N LEU A 80 -17.71 16.33 -5.26
CA LEU A 80 -16.51 15.87 -4.55
C LEU A 80 -15.23 16.43 -5.18
N GLY A 81 -15.14 16.40 -6.51
CA GLY A 81 -14.03 17.01 -7.25
C GLY A 81 -13.88 18.50 -6.95
N ASP A 82 -14.97 19.26 -6.95
CA ASP A 82 -14.97 20.69 -6.65
C ASP A 82 -14.50 20.97 -5.22
N MET A 83 -14.97 20.18 -4.26
CA MET A 83 -14.56 20.31 -2.85
C MET A 83 -13.08 20.01 -2.64
N ILE A 84 -12.50 19.08 -3.39
CA ILE A 84 -11.06 18.81 -3.35
C ILE A 84 -10.30 19.95 -4.05
N GLY A 85 -10.71 20.33 -5.25
CA GLY A 85 -10.04 21.32 -6.09
C GLY A 85 -9.99 22.72 -5.46
N ASN A 86 -11.01 23.09 -4.68
CA ASN A 86 -11.05 24.36 -3.95
C ASN A 86 -10.45 24.28 -2.53
N GLY A 87 -9.93 23.12 -2.12
CA GLY A 87 -9.34 22.90 -0.79
C GLY A 87 -10.34 22.76 0.36
N ALA A 88 -11.64 22.65 0.08
CA ALA A 88 -12.65 22.35 1.11
C ALA A 88 -12.51 20.93 1.66
N LEU A 89 -11.89 20.00 0.93
CA LEU A 89 -11.56 18.65 1.37
C LEU A 89 -10.10 18.30 1.12
N GLU A 90 -9.49 17.66 2.12
CA GLU A 90 -8.13 17.13 2.06
C GLU A 90 -8.17 15.59 2.00
N LEU A 91 -7.63 15.03 0.92
CA LEU A 91 -7.50 13.58 0.73
C LEU A 91 -6.59 12.97 1.80
N GLY A 92 -6.89 11.76 2.25
CA GLY A 92 -6.13 11.06 3.30
C GLY A 92 -6.34 11.59 4.72
N VAL A 93 -7.09 12.70 4.88
CA VAL A 93 -7.34 13.34 6.18
C VAL A 93 -8.83 13.47 6.46
N ASP A 94 -9.56 14.08 5.53
CA ASP A 94 -10.99 14.33 5.70
C ASP A 94 -11.81 13.07 5.47
N GLN A 95 -12.94 13.01 6.17
CA GLN A 95 -13.79 11.84 6.21
C GLN A 95 -15.11 12.09 5.47
N ILE A 96 -15.62 11.06 4.82
CA ILE A 96 -16.98 11.03 4.26
C ILE A 96 -17.91 10.28 5.20
N ASP A 97 -19.11 10.82 5.36
CA ASP A 97 -20.23 10.16 6.02
C ASP A 97 -20.79 9.05 5.14
N ILE A 98 -20.74 7.81 5.63
CA ILE A 98 -21.23 6.63 4.94
C ILE A 98 -22.48 6.04 5.60
N ARG A 99 -23.15 6.80 6.48
CA ARG A 99 -24.43 6.38 7.07
C ARG A 99 -25.48 6.23 5.96
N GLY A 100 -26.12 5.06 5.94
CA GLY A 100 -27.11 4.70 4.92
C GLY A 100 -26.51 4.28 3.57
N ALA A 101 -25.17 4.20 3.44
CA ALA A 101 -24.54 3.64 2.26
C ALA A 101 -24.84 2.13 2.14
N LYS A 102 -25.10 1.66 0.92
CA LYS A 102 -25.23 0.22 0.63
C LYS A 102 -23.87 -0.36 0.31
N ARG A 103 -23.56 -1.54 0.85
CA ARG A 103 -22.31 -2.26 0.57
C ARG A 103 -22.56 -3.43 -0.37
N SER A 104 -21.70 -3.59 -1.36
CA SER A 104 -21.73 -4.71 -2.31
C SER A 104 -20.30 -5.10 -2.68
N GLY A 105 -19.76 -6.14 -2.06
CA GLY A 105 -18.31 -6.43 -2.13
C GLY A 105 -17.50 -5.25 -1.58
N ASN A 106 -16.42 -4.86 -2.26
CA ASN A 106 -15.62 -3.68 -1.90
C ASN A 106 -16.20 -2.36 -2.46
N LYS A 107 -17.50 -2.30 -2.74
CA LYS A 107 -18.17 -1.08 -3.20
C LYS A 107 -19.03 -0.49 -2.10
N ILE A 108 -18.85 0.81 -1.86
CA ILE A 108 -19.63 1.60 -0.92
C ILE A 108 -20.48 2.57 -1.74
N MET A 109 -21.76 2.25 -1.86
CA MET A 109 -22.72 3.00 -2.66
C MET A 109 -23.37 4.07 -1.78
N LEU A 110 -22.98 5.33 -2.00
CA LEU A 110 -23.56 6.44 -1.25
C LEU A 110 -25.04 6.64 -1.61
N PRO A 111 -25.90 6.99 -0.64
CA PRO A 111 -27.26 7.39 -0.95
C PRO A 111 -27.26 8.62 -1.88
N ASN A 112 -28.25 8.73 -2.75
CA ASN A 112 -28.41 9.92 -3.59
C ASN A 112 -28.58 11.16 -2.72
N GLY A 113 -27.93 12.26 -3.11
CA GLY A 113 -28.01 13.54 -2.43
C GLY A 113 -26.63 14.12 -2.11
N LYS A 114 -26.62 15.11 -1.21
CA LYS A 114 -25.40 15.82 -0.82
C LYS A 114 -24.43 14.89 -0.08
N ILE A 115 -23.15 14.98 -0.44
CA ILE A 115 -22.07 14.32 0.32
C ILE A 115 -21.84 15.10 1.61
N ASN A 116 -22.01 14.42 2.74
CA ASN A 116 -21.66 14.97 4.05
C ASN A 116 -20.22 14.57 4.38
N THR A 117 -19.45 15.54 4.87
CA THR A 117 -18.05 15.34 5.19
C THR A 117 -17.74 15.83 6.59
N ARG A 118 -16.66 15.31 7.16
CA ARG A 118 -16.15 15.67 8.47
C ARG A 118 -14.66 15.96 8.35
N LYS A 119 -14.23 17.08 8.91
CA LYS A 119 -12.79 17.39 8.99
C LYS A 119 -12.05 16.38 9.84
N GLY A 120 -10.95 15.86 9.31
CA GLY A 120 -10.05 14.97 10.04
C GLY A 120 -9.40 15.67 11.23
N ARG A 121 -9.00 14.91 12.26
CA ARG A 121 -8.16 15.43 13.36
C ARG A 121 -6.75 15.72 12.81
N GLY A 122 -6.61 16.90 12.21
CA GLY A 122 -5.40 17.36 11.53
C GLY A 122 -5.60 18.66 10.74
N GLY A 123 -6.86 19.01 10.41
CA GLY A 123 -7.22 20.20 9.63
C GLY A 123 -7.16 21.51 10.43
N GLY A 124 -5.95 22.01 10.70
CA GLY A 124 -5.74 23.45 10.85
C GLY A 124 -5.71 24.10 9.46
N SER A 125 -6.34 25.26 9.30
CA SER A 125 -6.42 26.00 8.03
C SER A 125 -5.04 26.36 7.46
N GLY A 126 -4.49 25.47 6.64
CA GLY A 126 -3.27 25.65 5.86
C GLY A 126 -2.94 24.33 5.18
N ARG A 127 -2.61 24.33 3.88
CA ARG A 127 -2.12 23.11 3.21
C ARG A 127 -0.96 22.56 4.03
N ARG A 128 -1.14 21.40 4.66
CA ARG A 128 -0.02 20.66 5.22
C ARG A 128 0.71 20.05 4.02
N LEU A 129 1.74 20.74 3.55
CA LEU A 129 2.70 20.12 2.65
C LEU A 129 3.23 18.91 3.41
N ALA A 130 3.17 17.72 2.79
CA ALA A 130 3.75 16.52 3.37
C ALA A 130 5.17 16.86 3.81
N ASN A 131 5.54 16.55 5.06
CA ASN A 131 6.92 16.76 5.49
C ASN A 131 7.78 15.70 4.81
N VAL A 132 8.26 16.01 3.61
CA VAL A 132 8.98 15.11 2.71
C VAL A 132 10.49 15.04 2.98
N THR A 133 10.96 15.57 4.13
CA THR A 133 12.37 15.51 4.52
C THR A 133 12.63 14.55 5.68
N GLY A 134 13.90 14.24 5.90
CA GLY A 134 14.38 13.28 6.90
C GLY A 134 14.25 11.83 6.48
N LYS A 135 14.45 10.95 7.47
CA LYS A 135 14.38 9.50 7.30
C LYS A 135 12.94 9.03 7.14
N LYS A 136 12.65 8.28 6.08
CA LYS A 136 11.35 7.68 5.77
C LYS A 136 11.44 6.15 5.90
N PRO A 137 10.88 5.55 6.96
CA PRO A 137 10.84 4.10 7.10
C PRO A 137 9.87 3.49 6.08
N ILE A 138 10.35 2.61 5.21
CA ILE A 138 9.53 1.96 4.17
C ILE A 138 9.54 0.45 4.37
N LEU A 139 8.37 -0.17 4.20
CA LEU A 139 8.20 -1.63 4.19
C LEU A 139 7.70 -2.08 2.82
N ALA A 140 8.33 -3.10 2.23
CA ALA A 140 7.77 -3.81 1.09
C ALA A 140 7.20 -5.17 1.51
N VAL A 141 6.08 -5.55 0.92
CA VAL A 141 5.37 -6.80 1.21
C VAL A 141 5.30 -7.63 -0.06
N LYS A 142 6.03 -8.73 -0.09
CA LYS A 142 5.88 -9.76 -1.12
C LYS A 142 4.59 -10.53 -0.84
N VAL A 143 3.65 -10.45 -1.78
CA VAL A 143 2.34 -11.09 -1.63
C VAL A 143 2.35 -12.48 -2.26
N ILE A 144 1.85 -13.46 -1.51
CA ILE A 144 1.59 -14.83 -1.98
C ILE A 144 0.09 -15.09 -1.88
N ASP A 145 -0.53 -15.57 -2.94
CA ASP A 145 -1.96 -15.91 -2.93
C ASP A 145 -2.24 -17.32 -2.38
N VAL A 146 -3.52 -17.68 -2.26
CA VAL A 146 -3.95 -18.99 -1.76
C VAL A 146 -3.49 -20.19 -2.62
N ASN A 147 -3.14 -19.94 -3.88
CA ASN A 147 -2.65 -20.93 -4.84
C ASN A 147 -1.12 -20.94 -4.94
N GLY A 148 -0.43 -20.12 -4.14
CA GLY A 148 1.03 -19.98 -4.19
C GLY A 148 1.54 -19.08 -5.31
N LEU A 149 0.69 -18.29 -5.97
CA LEU A 149 1.11 -17.30 -6.96
C LEU A 149 1.78 -16.12 -6.24
N ALA A 150 3.02 -15.84 -6.64
CA ALA A 150 3.85 -14.78 -6.09
C ALA A 150 4.91 -14.35 -7.11
N ARG A 151 5.56 -13.22 -6.85
CA ARG A 151 6.82 -12.88 -7.53
C ARG A 151 7.85 -14.00 -7.34
N SER A 152 8.57 -14.35 -8.41
CA SER A 152 9.60 -15.40 -8.37
C SER A 152 10.84 -14.97 -7.59
N GLU A 153 11.09 -13.66 -7.54
CA GLU A 153 12.21 -13.04 -6.84
C GLU A 153 12.15 -13.33 -5.33
N SER A 154 13.30 -13.61 -4.74
CA SER A 154 13.47 -13.75 -3.30
C SER A 154 13.23 -12.43 -2.57
N LEU A 155 13.02 -12.50 -1.24
CA LEU A 155 12.89 -11.29 -0.42
C LEU A 155 14.14 -10.41 -0.50
N GLY A 156 15.33 -11.03 -0.59
CA GLY A 156 16.60 -10.33 -0.74
C GLY A 156 16.71 -9.59 -2.07
N GLU A 157 16.28 -10.20 -3.18
CA GLU A 157 16.25 -9.53 -4.49
C GLU A 157 15.23 -8.39 -4.53
N ILE A 158 14.05 -8.55 -3.91
CA ILE A 158 13.08 -7.45 -3.79
C ILE A 158 13.66 -6.31 -2.94
N SER A 159 14.32 -6.64 -1.82
CA SER A 159 14.98 -5.67 -0.96
C SER A 159 16.05 -4.90 -1.71
N TYR A 160 16.86 -5.62 -2.47
CA TYR A 160 17.94 -5.08 -3.26
C TYR A 160 17.42 -4.07 -4.28
N ASN A 161 16.43 -4.44 -5.10
CA ASN A 161 15.87 -3.57 -6.15
C ASN A 161 15.15 -2.30 -5.63
N ILE A 162 14.64 -2.32 -4.39
CA ILE A 162 13.93 -1.17 -3.81
C ILE A 162 14.90 -0.28 -3.03
N PHE A 163 15.77 -0.88 -2.23
CA PHE A 163 16.61 -0.16 -1.27
C PHE A 163 18.08 -0.03 -1.67
N GLY A 164 18.46 -0.64 -2.80
CA GLY A 164 19.80 -0.66 -3.35
C GLY A 164 20.74 -1.65 -2.68
N GLY A 165 21.95 -1.73 -3.24
CA GLY A 165 23.07 -2.52 -2.73
C GLY A 165 24.33 -2.29 -3.56
N GLY A 166 25.29 -3.23 -3.53
CA GLY A 166 26.64 -3.04 -4.06
C GLY A 166 26.73 -2.46 -5.48
N ASP A 167 25.94 -2.97 -6.42
CA ASP A 167 25.96 -2.58 -7.84
C ASP A 167 24.64 -2.02 -8.39
N ASP A 168 23.56 -1.98 -7.61
CA ASP A 168 22.30 -1.28 -7.91
C ASP A 168 22.47 0.19 -7.50
N LEU A 169 22.79 0.99 -8.51
CA LEU A 169 23.08 2.41 -8.37
C LEU A 169 21.82 3.27 -8.52
N VAL A 170 20.76 2.73 -9.13
CA VAL A 170 19.52 3.46 -9.42
C VAL A 170 18.33 2.66 -8.94
N ASN A 171 17.92 2.98 -7.71
CA ASN A 171 16.77 2.39 -7.02
C ASN A 171 15.93 3.51 -6.39
N LEU A 172 14.83 3.15 -5.75
CA LEU A 172 13.97 4.12 -5.08
C LEU A 172 14.72 4.93 -4.02
N LYS A 173 15.56 4.27 -3.21
CA LYS A 173 16.33 4.95 -2.17
C LYS A 173 17.31 5.97 -2.75
N SER A 174 18.14 5.58 -3.72
CA SER A 174 19.11 6.51 -4.33
C SER A 174 18.41 7.63 -5.09
N GLN A 175 17.34 7.32 -5.83
CA GLN A 175 16.60 8.33 -6.58
C GLN A 175 15.93 9.38 -5.69
N LEU A 176 15.25 8.98 -4.60
CA LEU A 176 14.65 9.95 -3.69
C LEU A 176 15.72 10.76 -2.94
N PHE A 177 16.85 10.15 -2.58
CA PHE A 177 17.97 10.86 -1.95
C PHE A 177 18.59 11.90 -2.86
N ASP A 178 18.91 11.52 -4.11
CA ASP A 178 19.54 12.42 -5.08
C ASP A 178 18.59 13.54 -5.49
N CYS A 179 17.32 13.22 -5.79
CA CYS A 179 16.32 14.20 -6.19
C CYS A 179 15.90 15.17 -5.08
N SER A 180 16.17 14.82 -3.83
CA SER A 180 15.92 15.68 -2.67
C SER A 180 17.17 16.46 -2.23
N PHE A 181 18.29 16.37 -2.95
CA PHE A 181 19.57 16.92 -2.51
C PHE A 181 19.93 16.47 -1.08
N ALA A 182 19.81 15.17 -0.82
CA ALA A 182 20.04 14.52 0.48
C ALA A 182 19.08 14.91 1.61
N ALA A 183 17.98 15.61 1.31
CA ALA A 183 17.01 16.00 2.34
C ALA A 183 16.01 14.88 2.68
N LEU A 184 15.79 13.90 1.81
CA LEU A 184 14.92 12.73 2.02
C LEU A 184 15.76 11.46 1.97
N GLU A 185 15.71 10.66 3.03
CA GLU A 185 16.43 9.39 3.09
C GLU A 185 15.45 8.23 3.32
N VAL A 186 15.39 7.26 2.40
CA VAL A 186 14.65 6.01 2.65
C VAL A 186 15.46 5.12 3.59
N THR A 187 14.81 4.58 4.63
CA THR A 187 15.43 3.69 5.61
C THR A 187 14.63 2.41 5.83
N THR A 188 15.35 1.33 6.11
CA THR A 188 14.82 0.04 6.58
C THR A 188 15.14 -0.19 8.07
N ASP A 189 15.87 0.74 8.70
CA ASP A 189 16.03 0.81 10.15
C ASP A 189 14.81 1.49 10.78
N TYR A 190 14.02 0.70 11.47
CA TYR A 190 12.78 1.11 12.10
C TYR A 190 12.94 1.50 13.58
N SER A 191 14.13 1.37 14.16
CA SER A 191 14.37 1.52 15.61
C SER A 191 14.03 2.91 16.17
N ALA A 192 14.13 3.95 15.35
CA ALA A 192 13.78 5.32 15.72
C ALA A 192 12.27 5.62 15.64
N PHE A 193 11.47 4.71 15.06
CA PHE A 193 10.07 4.94 14.70
C PHE A 193 9.11 3.95 15.38
N ALA A 194 9.59 2.74 15.63
CA ALA A 194 8.85 1.67 16.25
C ALA A 194 9.12 1.59 17.76
N SER A 195 8.08 1.30 18.53
CA SER A 195 8.26 0.85 19.92
C SER A 195 8.95 -0.52 19.98
N ASP A 196 9.55 -0.86 21.13
CA ASP A 196 10.19 -2.18 21.34
C ASP A 196 9.25 -3.34 20.99
N ALA A 197 7.96 -3.23 21.35
CA ALA A 197 6.95 -4.24 21.04
C ALA A 197 6.70 -4.39 19.53
N GLN A 198 6.70 -3.28 18.79
CA GLN A 198 6.58 -3.29 17.34
C GLN A 198 7.85 -3.85 16.69
N MET A 199 9.04 -3.47 17.17
CA MET A 199 10.31 -3.99 16.67
C MET A 199 10.41 -5.52 16.80
N LEU A 200 9.95 -6.09 17.93
CA LEU A 200 9.90 -7.55 18.09
C LEU A 200 9.07 -8.21 16.98
N LYS A 201 7.90 -7.65 16.65
CA LYS A 201 7.02 -8.17 15.59
C LYS A 201 7.57 -7.95 14.19
N ILE A 202 8.24 -6.83 13.95
CA ILE A 202 8.89 -6.57 12.67
C ILE A 202 10.03 -7.57 12.45
N ASN A 203 10.87 -7.80 13.46
CA ASN A 203 12.02 -8.72 13.37
C ASN A 203 11.61 -10.21 13.24
N GLU A 204 10.37 -10.57 13.55
CA GLU A 204 9.82 -11.92 13.26
C GLU A 204 9.60 -12.14 11.74
N HIS A 205 9.47 -11.06 10.95
CA HIS A 205 9.04 -11.11 9.55
C HIS A 205 9.97 -10.40 8.56
N VAL A 206 10.81 -9.48 9.03
CA VAL A 206 11.82 -8.76 8.24
C VAL A 206 13.19 -9.21 8.74
N THR A 207 14.03 -9.68 7.83
CA THR A 207 15.33 -10.28 8.15
C THR A 207 16.48 -9.42 7.67
N ASP A 208 17.66 -9.60 8.27
CA ASP A 208 18.89 -8.89 7.85
C ASP A 208 19.30 -9.22 6.40
N THR A 209 18.89 -10.39 5.87
CA THR A 209 19.14 -10.79 4.49
C THR A 209 18.14 -10.20 3.49
N ALA A 210 17.06 -9.60 3.97
CA ALA A 210 16.07 -8.88 3.16
C ALA A 210 15.55 -7.64 3.91
N PRO A 211 16.41 -6.65 4.18
CA PRO A 211 16.04 -5.49 4.97
C PRO A 211 14.80 -4.78 4.39
N GLY A 212 13.83 -4.55 5.25
CA GLY A 212 12.59 -3.86 4.91
C GLY A 212 11.66 -4.58 3.94
N VAL A 213 11.83 -5.89 3.75
CA VAL A 213 10.90 -6.73 2.99
C VAL A 213 10.38 -7.85 3.87
N MET A 214 9.05 -8.05 3.85
CA MET A 214 8.39 -9.20 4.46
C MET A 214 7.53 -9.97 3.44
N GLU A 215 7.09 -11.16 3.83
CA GLU A 215 6.15 -11.97 3.06
C GLU A 215 4.77 -11.98 3.74
N ALA A 216 3.71 -11.95 2.94
CA ALA A 216 2.33 -12.11 3.40
C ALA A 216 1.56 -13.08 2.49
N THR A 217 1.03 -14.16 3.07
CA THR A 217 0.17 -15.11 2.35
C THR A 217 -1.30 -14.77 2.57
N ILE A 218 -2.01 -14.39 1.51
CA ILE A 218 -3.42 -14.05 1.58
C ILE A 218 -4.31 -15.25 1.26
N ALA A 219 -5.44 -15.37 1.96
CA ALA A 219 -6.37 -16.49 1.80
C ALA A 219 -7.33 -16.35 0.59
N ILE A 220 -6.96 -15.55 -0.41
CA ILE A 220 -7.76 -15.32 -1.61
C ILE A 220 -6.94 -15.61 -2.87
N ASP A 221 -7.66 -15.91 -3.95
CA ASP A 221 -7.10 -16.15 -5.28
C ASP A 221 -6.99 -14.83 -6.04
N ILE A 222 -5.76 -14.38 -6.35
CA ILE A 222 -5.55 -13.09 -7.05
C ILE A 222 -6.06 -13.12 -8.49
N THR A 223 -6.32 -14.31 -9.07
CA THR A 223 -6.84 -14.46 -10.44
C THR A 223 -8.33 -14.18 -10.54
N GLN A 224 -9.06 -14.21 -9.42
CA GLN A 224 -10.52 -14.06 -9.36
C GLN A 224 -10.97 -12.77 -8.68
N ASN A 225 -10.03 -11.98 -8.17
CA ASN A 225 -10.34 -10.85 -7.30
C ASN A 225 -9.78 -9.54 -7.85
N ASP A 226 -10.53 -8.45 -7.64
CA ASP A 226 -10.11 -7.11 -8.03
C ASP A 226 -9.05 -6.55 -7.07
N ARG A 227 -8.37 -5.47 -7.51
CA ARG A 227 -7.32 -4.82 -6.73
C ARG A 227 -7.76 -4.39 -5.33
N TYR A 228 -9.04 -4.04 -5.15
CA TYR A 228 -9.60 -3.63 -3.85
C TYR A 228 -9.61 -4.79 -2.88
N THR A 229 -10.10 -5.95 -3.34
CA THR A 229 -10.11 -7.18 -2.55
C THR A 229 -8.69 -7.58 -2.18
N ILE A 230 -7.78 -7.49 -3.16
CA ILE A 230 -6.38 -7.89 -3.00
C ILE A 230 -5.68 -7.01 -1.95
N HIS A 231 -5.66 -5.68 -2.10
CA HIS A 231 -4.97 -4.84 -1.11
C HIS A 231 -5.61 -4.97 0.28
N ASN A 232 -6.94 -5.13 0.38
CA ASN A 232 -7.60 -5.30 1.67
C ASN A 232 -7.17 -6.60 2.36
N ALA A 233 -7.07 -7.70 1.61
CA ALA A 233 -6.60 -8.98 2.12
C ALA A 233 -5.13 -8.90 2.55
N VAL A 234 -4.28 -8.20 1.78
CA VAL A 234 -2.88 -7.97 2.14
C VAL A 234 -2.77 -7.12 3.40
N THR A 235 -3.45 -5.99 3.48
CA THR A 235 -3.46 -5.11 4.67
C THR A 235 -3.93 -5.87 5.91
N ALA A 236 -5.01 -6.65 5.80
CA ALA A 236 -5.51 -7.44 6.91
C ALA A 236 -4.49 -8.49 7.38
N GLU A 237 -3.83 -9.19 6.44
CA GLU A 237 -2.83 -10.19 6.78
C GLU A 237 -1.56 -9.58 7.38
N VAL A 238 -1.07 -8.46 6.83
CA VAL A 238 0.08 -7.75 7.39
C VAL A 238 -0.22 -7.23 8.80
N ASN A 239 -1.40 -6.64 9.02
CA ASN A 239 -1.84 -6.24 10.35
C ASN A 239 -1.88 -7.42 11.33
N ARG A 240 -2.31 -8.61 10.86
CA ARG A 240 -2.37 -9.83 11.66
C ARG A 240 -0.97 -10.33 12.03
N LEU A 241 -0.04 -10.36 11.07
CA LEU A 241 1.34 -10.78 11.26
C LEU A 241 2.08 -9.84 12.22
N LEU A 242 1.97 -8.52 11.99
CA LEU A 242 2.66 -7.51 12.78
C LEU A 242 2.00 -7.24 14.14
N GLY A 243 0.73 -7.60 14.32
CA GLY A 243 -0.01 -7.38 15.57
C GLY A 243 -0.38 -5.91 15.82
N PHE A 244 -0.27 -5.05 14.81
CA PHE A 244 -0.70 -3.64 14.84
C PHE A 244 -1.22 -3.21 13.47
N SER A 245 -1.98 -2.11 13.43
CA SER A 245 -2.51 -1.58 12.19
C SER A 245 -1.47 -0.77 11.40
N LEU A 246 -1.39 -1.02 10.09
CA LEU A 246 -0.67 -0.17 9.16
C LEU A 246 -1.23 1.27 9.14
N PRO A 247 -0.39 2.29 8.87
CA PRO A 247 1.02 2.14 8.49
C PRO A 247 1.97 1.89 9.68
N GLY A 248 1.48 1.97 10.92
CA GLY A 248 2.28 1.70 12.11
C GLY A 248 3.52 2.61 12.17
N PRO A 249 4.73 2.06 12.36
CA PRO A 249 5.97 2.85 12.38
C PRO A 249 6.52 3.14 10.98
N PHE A 250 5.86 2.66 9.92
CA PHE A 250 6.27 2.91 8.55
C PHE A 250 5.65 4.23 8.06
N GLU A 251 6.38 4.93 7.21
CA GLU A 251 5.85 6.05 6.44
C GLU A 251 5.13 5.52 5.19
N GLN A 252 5.74 4.53 4.53
CA GLN A 252 5.24 3.95 3.28
C GLN A 252 5.25 2.42 3.34
N VAL A 253 4.24 1.81 2.72
CA VAL A 253 4.12 0.37 2.55
C VAL A 253 3.80 0.04 1.10
N MET A 254 4.69 -0.75 0.49
CA MET A 254 4.61 -1.16 -0.92
C MET A 254 4.12 -2.60 -1.00
N TYR A 255 2.99 -2.84 -1.67
CA TYR A 255 2.53 -4.21 -1.93
C TYR A 255 3.02 -4.68 -3.28
N VAL A 256 3.72 -5.81 -3.30
CA VAL A 256 4.28 -6.41 -4.52
C VAL A 256 3.51 -7.69 -4.83
N ILE A 257 2.64 -7.64 -5.84
CA ILE A 257 1.84 -8.79 -6.29
C ILE A 257 2.46 -9.43 -7.53
N GLU A 258 2.14 -10.71 -7.79
CA GLU A 258 2.71 -11.46 -8.92
C GLU A 258 2.48 -10.74 -10.26
N LYS A 259 1.21 -10.48 -10.60
CA LYS A 259 0.75 -9.56 -11.66
C LYS A 259 -0.75 -9.29 -11.51
N CYS A 260 -1.31 -8.48 -12.39
CA CYS A 260 -2.75 -8.26 -12.49
C CYS A 260 -3.45 -9.35 -13.31
N TYR A 261 -4.60 -9.83 -12.82
CA TYR A 261 -5.50 -10.74 -13.54
C TYR A 261 -6.90 -10.17 -13.78
N VAL A 262 -7.39 -9.31 -12.89
CA VAL A 262 -8.73 -8.73 -12.95
C VAL A 262 -8.63 -7.20 -12.91
N GLY A 263 -9.22 -6.53 -13.90
CA GLY A 263 -9.25 -5.07 -13.96
C GLY A 263 -7.87 -4.45 -14.21
N CYS A 264 -7.14 -4.99 -15.19
CA CYS A 264 -5.77 -4.59 -15.54
C CYS A 264 -5.73 -3.32 -16.43
N GLY A 265 -4.54 -2.98 -16.94
CA GLY A 265 -4.25 -1.69 -17.58
C GLY A 265 -3.36 -0.77 -16.75
N TRP A 266 -3.02 -1.16 -15.52
CA TRP A 266 -2.21 -0.37 -14.58
C TRP A 266 -0.90 -1.10 -14.23
N ALA A 267 0.18 -0.32 -14.12
CA ALA A 267 1.50 -0.78 -13.72
C ALA A 267 1.64 -0.78 -12.19
N ALA A 268 1.19 0.31 -11.58
CA ALA A 268 1.10 0.48 -10.15
C ALA A 268 -0.05 1.46 -9.81
N TYR A 269 -0.36 1.58 -8.52
CA TYR A 269 -1.24 2.63 -8.04
C TYR A 269 -0.92 3.00 -6.60
N ALA A 270 -1.23 4.23 -6.24
CA ALA A 270 -1.06 4.77 -4.90
C ALA A 270 -2.22 5.68 -4.51
N TYR A 271 -2.49 5.74 -3.21
CA TYR A 271 -3.40 6.75 -2.68
C TYR A 271 -2.68 8.09 -2.54
N ILE A 272 -3.35 9.16 -2.98
CA ILE A 272 -2.85 10.53 -2.77
C ILE A 272 -2.88 10.87 -1.28
N ASN A 273 -1.78 11.45 -0.78
CA ASN A 273 -1.59 11.84 0.62
C ASN A 273 -1.83 10.66 1.59
N SER A 274 -1.07 9.59 1.39
CA SER A 274 -1.29 8.31 2.07
C SER A 274 0.01 7.54 2.21
N TRP A 275 -0.07 6.34 2.75
CA TRP A 275 1.07 5.47 3.04
C TRP A 275 1.19 4.27 2.09
N MET A 276 0.16 3.98 1.28
CA MET A 276 0.05 2.72 0.54
C MET A 276 0.27 2.92 -0.95
N SER A 277 1.07 2.03 -1.53
CA SER A 277 1.24 1.83 -2.97
C SER A 277 1.22 0.33 -3.31
N VAL A 278 0.78 -0.01 -4.51
CA VAL A 278 0.66 -1.39 -5.00
C VAL A 278 1.25 -1.51 -6.39
N TYR A 279 2.11 -2.50 -6.58
CA TYR A 279 2.87 -2.75 -7.79
C TYR A 279 2.59 -4.17 -8.28
N GLN A 280 2.42 -4.34 -9.58
CA GLN A 280 2.21 -5.65 -10.19
C GLN A 280 3.37 -6.00 -11.13
N SER A 281 3.61 -7.29 -11.33
CA SER A 281 4.66 -7.75 -12.26
C SER A 281 6.05 -7.16 -11.92
N ASN A 282 6.78 -6.71 -12.93
CA ASN A 282 8.10 -6.12 -12.83
C ASN A 282 8.11 -4.62 -12.44
N TYR A 283 6.95 -3.98 -12.31
CA TYR A 283 6.90 -2.53 -12.08
C TYR A 283 7.38 -2.13 -10.68
N TYR A 284 7.48 -3.07 -9.73
CA TYR A 284 7.96 -2.78 -8.38
C TYR A 284 9.46 -2.44 -8.33
N TYR A 285 10.27 -2.94 -9.28
CA TYR A 285 11.71 -2.67 -9.30
C TYR A 285 12.09 -1.52 -10.23
N GLN A 286 11.15 -0.96 -11.00
CA GLN A 286 11.43 0.16 -11.89
C GLN A 286 11.45 1.48 -11.10
N PRO A 287 12.60 2.15 -10.93
CA PRO A 287 12.71 3.30 -10.04
C PRO A 287 11.78 4.46 -10.43
N GLY A 288 11.55 4.65 -11.75
CA GLY A 288 10.60 5.65 -12.24
C GLY A 288 9.16 5.40 -11.77
N VAL A 289 8.72 4.14 -11.78
CA VAL A 289 7.39 3.76 -11.27
C VAL A 289 7.36 3.89 -9.74
N GLN A 290 8.38 3.42 -9.04
CA GLN A 290 8.47 3.53 -7.59
C GLN A 290 8.37 4.99 -7.12
N VAL A 291 9.16 5.88 -7.71
CA VAL A 291 9.17 7.32 -7.38
C VAL A 291 7.84 7.97 -7.76
N HIS A 292 7.24 7.65 -8.90
CA HIS A 292 5.92 8.18 -9.30
C HIS A 292 4.84 7.91 -8.24
N GLU A 293 4.72 6.66 -7.80
CA GLU A 293 3.70 6.26 -6.84
C GLU A 293 3.93 6.83 -5.44
N LEU A 294 5.20 6.88 -4.99
CA LEU A 294 5.53 7.54 -3.73
C LEU A 294 5.29 9.04 -3.80
N GLY A 295 5.39 9.64 -4.99
CA GLY A 295 4.92 10.99 -5.23
C GLY A 295 3.45 11.15 -4.82
N HIS A 296 2.55 10.30 -5.29
CA HIS A 296 1.16 10.36 -4.85
C HIS A 296 1.03 10.24 -3.33
N ASN A 297 1.74 9.32 -2.71
CA ASN A 297 1.76 9.19 -1.25
C ASN A 297 2.23 10.48 -0.55
N PHE A 298 3.18 11.23 -1.12
CA PHE A 298 3.61 12.56 -0.69
C PHE A 298 2.68 13.71 -1.12
N ASN A 299 1.44 13.39 -1.51
CA ASN A 299 0.42 14.34 -1.94
C ASN A 299 0.72 15.03 -3.29
N LEU A 300 1.44 14.34 -4.19
CA LEU A 300 1.65 14.80 -5.56
C LEU A 300 0.47 14.42 -6.45
N ALA A 301 0.10 15.32 -7.36
CA ALA A 301 -0.79 15.01 -8.48
C ALA A 301 0.04 14.69 -9.72
N HIS A 302 -0.55 14.00 -10.70
CA HIS A 302 0.07 13.84 -12.01
C HIS A 302 0.43 15.21 -12.60
N SER A 303 1.60 15.32 -13.22
CA SER A 303 1.88 16.45 -14.09
C SER A 303 1.29 16.19 -15.47
N GLY A 304 0.51 17.16 -15.95
CA GLY A 304 0.06 17.21 -17.34
C GLY A 304 1.00 18.11 -18.13
N GLY A 305 1.16 17.83 -19.42
CA GLY A 305 1.75 18.76 -20.36
C GLY A 305 0.86 20.01 -20.53
N LEU A 306 1.30 20.96 -21.35
CA LEU A 306 0.56 22.20 -21.64
C LEU A 306 -0.80 21.97 -22.36
N ASP A 307 -1.16 20.72 -22.65
CA ASP A 307 -2.35 20.30 -23.38
C ASP A 307 -3.50 19.82 -22.47
N GLY A 308 -3.30 19.80 -21.15
CA GLY A 308 -4.35 19.45 -20.18
C GLY A 308 -4.66 17.95 -20.09
N ASN A 309 -3.83 17.10 -20.71
CA ASN A 309 -3.94 15.65 -20.63
C ASN A 309 -3.07 15.10 -19.48
N THR A 310 -3.56 14.06 -18.81
CA THR A 310 -2.77 13.31 -17.82
C THR A 310 -1.55 12.66 -18.50
N TYR A 311 -0.36 12.74 -17.89
CA TYR A 311 0.88 12.06 -18.33
C TYR A 311 1.53 12.55 -19.63
N THR A 312 1.15 13.71 -20.16
CA THR A 312 1.81 14.29 -21.36
C THR A 312 3.05 15.11 -21.04
N ASP A 313 3.29 15.35 -19.76
CA ASP A 313 4.56 15.87 -19.29
C ASP A 313 5.58 14.72 -19.20
N HIS A 314 6.72 14.88 -19.86
CA HIS A 314 7.84 13.93 -19.80
C HIS A 314 9.07 14.55 -19.10
N THR A 315 8.89 15.70 -18.46
CA THR A 315 9.99 16.46 -17.84
C THR A 315 10.18 16.12 -16.36
N CYS A 316 9.23 15.42 -15.73
CA CYS A 316 9.33 15.01 -14.32
C CYS A 316 8.67 13.66 -14.03
N MET A 317 8.95 13.12 -12.84
CA MET A 317 8.46 11.80 -12.40
C MET A 317 6.95 11.71 -12.23
N MET A 318 6.23 12.82 -12.03
CA MET A 318 4.76 12.80 -11.95
C MET A 318 4.06 12.83 -13.31
N GLY A 319 4.84 12.93 -14.38
CA GLY A 319 4.39 12.79 -15.75
C GLY A 319 4.32 11.32 -16.16
N ASN A 320 4.72 10.99 -17.39
CA ASN A 320 4.87 9.58 -17.78
C ASN A 320 6.28 9.07 -17.42
N PRO A 321 6.44 8.24 -16.37
CA PRO A 321 7.75 7.75 -15.97
C PRO A 321 8.34 6.80 -17.03
N LEU A 322 9.67 6.70 -17.03
CA LEU A 322 10.36 5.72 -17.86
C LEU A 322 10.19 4.31 -17.25
N TYR A 323 9.64 3.39 -18.04
CA TYR A 323 9.40 1.99 -17.66
C TYR A 323 10.64 1.13 -17.88
N SER A 324 11.67 1.35 -17.08
CA SER A 324 12.89 0.56 -17.16
C SER A 324 13.57 0.46 -15.80
N ASP A 325 14.31 -0.63 -15.65
CA ASP A 325 15.24 -0.81 -14.55
C ASP A 325 16.55 -0.07 -14.82
N GLU A 326 17.22 0.39 -13.77
CA GLU A 326 18.54 1.04 -13.79
C GLU A 326 18.68 2.32 -14.66
N VAL A 327 17.60 2.81 -15.26
CA VAL A 327 17.57 4.04 -16.07
C VAL A 327 16.28 4.83 -15.79
N GLY A 328 16.29 6.11 -16.14
CA GLY A 328 15.18 7.02 -15.85
C GLY A 328 15.41 7.90 -14.64
N LYS A 329 16.63 8.42 -14.47
CA LYS A 329 16.95 9.44 -13.48
C LYS A 329 16.20 10.74 -13.78
N MET A 330 15.04 10.89 -13.15
CA MET A 330 14.22 12.08 -13.20
C MET A 330 13.75 12.39 -11.78
N CYS A 331 13.52 13.67 -11.51
CA CYS A 331 13.00 14.13 -10.23
C CYS A 331 11.58 14.65 -10.41
N TYR A 332 10.92 14.99 -9.30
CA TYR A 332 9.72 15.83 -9.38
C TYR A 332 10.09 17.21 -9.95
N ASN A 333 9.10 17.91 -10.51
CA ASN A 333 9.30 19.25 -11.06
C ASN A 333 9.70 20.28 -9.97
N GLU A 334 10.27 21.42 -10.40
CA GLU A 334 10.92 22.41 -9.52
C GLU A 334 10.01 22.99 -8.42
N GLU A 335 8.68 23.05 -8.60
CA GLU A 335 7.76 23.53 -7.56
C GLU A 335 7.87 22.70 -6.25
N TRP A 336 8.32 21.44 -6.33
CA TRP A 336 8.61 20.60 -5.17
C TRP A 336 10.02 20.80 -4.60
N MET A 337 11.03 20.96 -5.46
CA MET A 337 12.40 21.20 -5.00
C MET A 337 12.54 22.55 -4.28
N VAL A 338 11.81 23.58 -4.71
CA VAL A 338 11.83 24.90 -4.05
C VAL A 338 11.19 24.85 -2.65
N THR A 339 10.15 24.02 -2.46
CA THR A 339 9.57 23.78 -1.13
C THR A 339 10.56 23.06 -0.21
N LEU A 340 11.37 22.15 -0.75
CA LEU A 340 12.45 21.47 -0.02
C LEU A 340 13.61 22.41 0.35
N ILE A 341 14.04 23.25 -0.59
CA ILE A 341 15.15 24.21 -0.41
C ILE A 341 14.78 25.31 0.60
N LEU A 342 13.53 25.78 0.60
CA LEU A 342 13.06 26.79 1.55
C LEU A 342 13.02 26.29 3.01
N ILE A 343 12.88 24.98 3.24
CA ILE A 343 12.95 24.38 4.59
C ILE A 343 14.41 24.28 5.08
N ILE A 344 15.39 24.16 4.18
CA ILE A 344 16.82 24.07 4.54
C ILE A 344 17.43 25.45 4.85
N LEU A 345 16.79 26.53 4.38
CA LEU A 345 17.27 27.92 4.55
C LEU A 345 16.52 28.73 5.63
N ALA A 346 15.69 28.09 6.45
CA ALA A 346 14.96 28.70 7.57
C ALA A 346 15.43 28.16 8.93
#